data_AF-A0A4V1LRU5-F1
#
_entry.id   AF-A0A4V1LRU5-F1
#
_cell.length_a   1.000
_cell.length_b   1.000
_cell.length_c   1.000
_cell.angle_alpha   90.00
_cell.angle_beta   90.00
_cell.angle_gamma   90.00
#
_symmetry.space_group_name_H-M   'P 1'
#
loop_
_entity.id
_entity.type
_entity.pdbx_description
1 polymer ?
#
loop_
_entity_poly.entity_id
_entity_poly.type
_entity_poly.pdbx_seq_one_letter_code
_entity_poly.pdbx_strand_id
1 'polypeptide(L)'
;MAVAPPNLGAFAALRAGKPTHPLSDSPFYVQKEASPWQPVMINGAPSPLRAGVSSFGAGGSNLHLIVEEAPDLTQSEPTAPDAAFLVPLSANSEEQLGRYAASLADFLERYPETAGNDLAFTLQSGRRSMNYRLAVVGSTHAEILSALREVAEGKKKGNNVYSGNSREARSLSRVLEAVEIDTLKKGWEEKGQLDKLAQAWVQGLLKDFTSLASHRRARRISLPTYPFAKLGTG
;
A
#
# COMPACT_ATOMS: atom_id res chain seq x y z
N MET A 1 6.93 15.56 -3.54
CA MET A 1 8.14 14.73 -3.70
C MET A 1 8.34 14.52 -5.19
N ALA A 2 9.50 14.80 -5.76
CA ALA A 2 9.73 14.61 -7.19
C ALA A 2 9.76 13.09 -7.49
N VAL A 3 8.61 12.54 -7.87
CA VAL A 3 8.53 11.24 -8.52
C VAL A 3 9.44 11.33 -9.74
N ALA A 4 10.40 10.41 -9.90
CA ALA A 4 11.19 10.34 -11.13
C ALA A 4 10.20 10.40 -12.31
N PRO A 5 10.41 11.28 -13.31
CA PRO A 5 9.44 11.47 -14.37
C PRO A 5 9.11 10.10 -14.95
N PRO A 6 7.82 9.76 -15.15
CA PRO A 6 7.46 8.48 -15.69
C PRO A 6 8.21 8.30 -17.01
N ASN A 7 8.84 7.13 -17.20
CA ASN A 7 9.52 6.88 -18.46
C ASN A 7 8.49 6.46 -19.50
N LEU A 8 8.62 6.98 -20.71
CA LEU A 8 8.01 6.34 -21.87
C LEU A 8 8.69 4.97 -22.03
N GLY A 9 7.91 3.90 -22.02
CA GLY A 9 8.42 2.56 -22.29
C GLY A 9 8.92 2.43 -23.73
N ALA A 10 9.93 1.59 -23.94
CA ALA A 10 10.38 1.22 -25.28
C ALA A 10 9.44 0.18 -25.89
N PHE A 11 9.01 0.38 -27.14
CA PHE A 11 8.34 -0.69 -27.88
C PHE A 11 9.40 -1.67 -28.43
N ALA A 12 9.67 -2.73 -27.67
CA ALA A 12 10.55 -3.81 -28.10
C ALA A 12 9.84 -4.62 -29.21
N ALA A 13 10.40 -4.53 -30.42
CA ALA A 13 9.97 -5.25 -31.61
C ALA A 13 8.57 -4.88 -32.15
N LEU A 14 8.49 -3.79 -32.91
CA LEU A 14 7.55 -3.70 -34.02
C LEU A 14 7.87 -4.81 -35.05
N ARG A 15 7.36 -6.02 -34.81
CA ARG A 15 7.22 -7.06 -35.85
C ARG A 15 5.88 -6.87 -36.56
N ALA A 16 5.70 -5.75 -37.25
CA ALA A 16 4.63 -5.60 -38.23
C ALA A 16 4.86 -4.33 -39.07
N GLY A 17 4.97 -4.50 -40.39
CA GLY A 17 4.74 -3.50 -41.44
C GLY A 17 5.43 -2.15 -41.32
N LYS A 18 6.34 -1.85 -42.25
CA LYS A 18 6.76 -0.45 -42.51
C LYS A 18 5.48 0.39 -42.68
N PRO A 19 5.30 1.52 -41.96
CA PRO A 19 4.15 2.40 -42.18
C PRO A 19 4.03 2.70 -43.67
N THR A 20 2.84 2.50 -44.24
CA THR A 20 2.59 2.78 -45.67
C THR A 20 2.58 4.28 -45.95
N HIS A 21 2.47 5.10 -44.91
CA HIS A 21 2.54 6.55 -44.95
C HIS A 21 3.75 7.05 -44.16
N PRO A 22 4.54 8.01 -44.68
CA PRO A 22 5.64 8.62 -43.94
C PRO A 22 5.11 9.28 -42.66
N LEU A 23 5.68 8.93 -41.51
CA LEU A 23 5.39 9.60 -40.24
C LEU A 23 6.06 10.98 -40.14
N SER A 24 7.00 11.30 -41.05
CA SER A 24 7.76 12.57 -41.06
C SER A 24 6.87 13.81 -41.12
N ASP A 25 5.68 13.67 -41.73
CA ASP A 25 4.75 14.77 -41.96
C ASP A 25 3.57 14.73 -40.97
N SER A 26 3.72 13.97 -39.88
CA SER A 26 2.70 13.76 -38.87
C SER A 26 3.18 14.18 -37.47
N PRO A 27 2.27 14.46 -36.53
CA PRO A 27 2.65 14.74 -35.13
C PRO A 27 3.10 13.46 -34.37
N PHE A 28 3.15 12.30 -35.04
CA PHE A 28 3.42 11.01 -34.43
C PHE A 28 4.82 10.52 -34.77
N TYR A 29 5.45 9.89 -33.78
CA TYR A 29 6.69 9.15 -33.95
C TYR A 29 6.65 7.87 -33.12
N VAL A 30 7.48 6.90 -33.48
CA VAL A 30 7.58 5.63 -32.76
C VAL A 30 8.62 5.76 -31.65
N GLN A 31 8.20 5.56 -30.39
CA GLN A 31 9.12 5.49 -29.25
C GLN A 31 9.92 4.18 -29.28
N LYS A 32 11.22 4.26 -29.55
CA LYS A 32 12.10 3.09 -29.70
C LYS A 32 12.91 2.75 -28.46
N GLU A 33 13.22 3.76 -27.66
CA GLU A 33 14.07 3.64 -26.47
C GLU A 33 13.34 4.18 -25.26
N ALA A 34 13.70 3.72 -24.06
CA ALA A 34 13.13 4.29 -22.85
C ALA A 34 13.67 5.70 -22.65
N SER A 35 12.78 6.69 -22.52
CA SER A 35 13.17 8.08 -22.30
C SER A 35 12.25 8.75 -21.28
N PRO A 36 12.71 9.83 -20.61
CA PRO A 36 11.84 10.61 -19.73
C PRO A 36 10.59 11.10 -20.47
N TRP A 37 9.40 10.92 -19.88
CA TRP A 37 8.17 11.54 -20.41
C TRP A 37 8.09 12.98 -19.90
N GLN A 38 8.38 13.92 -20.78
CA GLN A 38 8.45 15.33 -20.43
C GLN A 38 7.11 16.05 -20.69
N PRO A 39 6.67 16.94 -19.78
CA PRO A 39 5.49 17.77 -20.00
C PRO A 39 5.75 18.81 -21.08
N VAL A 40 4.69 19.17 -21.81
CA VAL A 40 4.73 20.27 -22.77
C VAL A 40 4.57 21.58 -22.00
N MET A 41 5.37 22.60 -22.35
CA MET A 41 5.24 23.93 -21.74
C MET A 41 4.14 24.73 -22.43
N ILE A 42 3.13 25.15 -21.67
CA ILE A 42 2.02 26.01 -22.13
C ILE A 42 2.04 27.28 -21.29
N ASN A 43 2.17 28.46 -21.94
CA ASN A 43 2.24 29.76 -21.27
C ASN A 43 3.29 29.84 -20.14
N GLY A 44 4.43 29.16 -20.31
CA GLY A 44 5.52 29.14 -19.31
C GLY A 44 5.33 28.17 -18.15
N ALA A 45 4.26 27.38 -18.13
CA ALA A 45 4.02 26.35 -17.12
C ALA A 45 3.99 24.93 -17.74
N PRO A 46 4.45 23.90 -17.03
CA PRO A 46 4.34 22.52 -17.51
C PRO A 46 2.87 22.07 -17.52
N SER A 47 2.41 21.51 -18.64
CA SER A 47 1.10 20.87 -18.71
C SER A 47 1.11 19.49 -18.07
N PRO A 48 -0.02 18.99 -17.55
CA PRO A 48 -0.15 17.58 -17.18
C PRO A 48 0.22 16.65 -18.33
N LEU A 49 0.82 15.51 -18.03
CA LEU A 49 1.07 14.48 -19.04
C LEU A 49 -0.26 13.89 -19.52
N ARG A 50 -0.41 13.73 -20.85
CA ARG A 50 -1.61 13.17 -21.48
C ARG A 50 -1.25 12.06 -22.45
N ALA A 51 -2.03 10.99 -22.44
CA ALA A 51 -1.91 9.88 -23.38
C ALA A 51 -3.28 9.49 -23.97
N GLY A 52 -3.28 9.16 -25.26
CA GLY A 52 -4.40 8.51 -25.92
C GLY A 52 -4.22 7.00 -25.91
N VAL A 53 -5.27 6.24 -25.58
CA VAL A 53 -5.32 4.78 -25.64
C VAL A 53 -6.43 4.37 -26.59
N SER A 54 -6.07 3.76 -27.71
CA SER A 54 -7.03 3.24 -28.70
C SER A 54 -7.08 1.72 -28.66
N SER A 55 -8.28 1.14 -28.79
CA SER A 55 -8.50 -0.29 -28.96
C SER A 55 -9.53 -0.53 -30.07
N PHE A 56 -9.21 -1.46 -30.97
CA PHE A 56 -10.01 -1.79 -32.14
C PHE A 56 -10.26 -3.30 -32.16
N GLY A 57 -11.51 -3.71 -31.98
CA GLY A 57 -11.93 -5.11 -32.02
C GLY A 57 -12.22 -5.56 -33.45
N ALA A 58 -11.87 -6.81 -33.77
CA ALA A 58 -12.09 -7.39 -35.10
C ALA A 58 -13.58 -7.36 -35.56
N GLY A 59 -14.53 -7.32 -34.61
CA GLY A 59 -15.96 -7.17 -34.88
C GLY A 59 -16.44 -5.75 -35.17
N GLY A 60 -15.52 -4.78 -35.28
CA GLY A 60 -15.85 -3.37 -35.56
C GLY A 60 -16.10 -2.49 -34.34
N SER A 61 -15.94 -3.03 -33.12
CA SER A 61 -16.02 -2.24 -31.88
C SER A 61 -14.75 -1.42 -31.67
N ASN A 62 -14.90 -0.11 -31.52
CA ASN A 62 -13.78 0.82 -31.35
C ASN A 62 -13.92 1.57 -30.02
N LEU A 63 -12.81 1.70 -29.29
CA LEU A 63 -12.70 2.45 -28.05
C LEU A 63 -11.51 3.39 -28.13
N HIS A 64 -11.69 4.63 -27.68
CA HIS A 64 -10.61 5.59 -27.50
C HIS A 64 -10.74 6.28 -26.14
N LEU A 65 -9.65 6.33 -25.38
CA LEU A 65 -9.57 6.97 -24.08
C LEU A 65 -8.48 8.02 -24.09
N ILE A 66 -8.72 9.16 -23.44
CA ILE A 66 -7.71 10.16 -23.13
C ILE A 66 -7.47 10.09 -21.63
N VAL A 67 -6.23 9.85 -21.25
CA VAL A 67 -5.79 9.75 -19.85
C VAL A 67 -4.90 10.95 -19.56
N GLU A 68 -5.18 11.63 -18.46
CA GLU A 68 -4.37 12.73 -17.94
C GLU A 68 -3.72 12.31 -16.62
N GLU A 69 -2.50 12.78 -16.39
CA GLU A 69 -1.81 12.69 -15.10
C GLU A 69 -2.68 13.28 -13.98
N ALA A 70 -2.79 12.56 -12.87
CA ALA A 70 -3.51 13.06 -11.70
C ALA A 70 -2.77 14.28 -11.09
N PRO A 71 -3.50 15.26 -10.53
CA PRO A 71 -2.85 16.38 -9.85
C PRO A 71 -1.96 15.88 -8.70
N ASP A 72 -0.85 16.58 -8.46
CA ASP A 72 0.05 16.24 -7.38
C ASP A 72 -0.62 16.51 -6.02
N LEU A 73 -1.03 15.43 -5.34
CA LEU A 73 -1.58 15.45 -3.99
C LEU A 73 -0.49 15.18 -2.93
N THR A 74 0.80 15.39 -3.22
CA THR A 74 1.93 14.98 -2.35
C THR A 74 2.22 15.85 -1.14
N GLN A 75 1.35 16.80 -0.78
CA GLN A 75 1.49 17.49 0.51
C GLN A 75 0.92 16.62 1.64
N SER A 76 1.64 15.58 2.03
CA SER A 76 1.48 14.99 3.36
C SER A 76 2.13 15.95 4.37
N GLU A 77 1.40 16.33 5.41
CA GLU A 77 2.01 17.15 6.47
C GLU A 77 3.16 16.38 7.15
N PRO A 78 4.24 17.07 7.57
CA PRO A 78 5.32 16.42 8.28
C PRO A 78 4.78 15.72 9.53
N THR A 79 5.13 14.45 9.69
CA THR A 79 4.82 13.73 10.93
C THR A 79 5.70 14.29 12.05
N ALA A 80 5.15 14.37 13.27
CA ALA A 80 5.94 14.77 14.43
C ALA A 80 7.18 13.86 14.57
N PRO A 81 8.36 14.41 14.94
CA PRO A 81 9.51 13.60 15.29
C PRO A 81 9.12 12.58 16.36
N ASP A 82 9.57 11.34 16.22
CA ASP A 82 9.38 10.24 17.19
C ASP A 82 7.96 9.70 17.39
N ALA A 83 7.00 10.08 16.53
CA ALA A 83 5.67 9.45 16.55
C ALA A 83 5.78 7.95 16.23
N ALA A 84 5.32 7.10 17.14
CA ALA A 84 5.18 5.67 16.88
C ALA A 84 3.99 5.38 15.96
N PHE A 85 4.12 4.33 15.15
CA PHE A 85 3.11 3.86 14.21
C PHE A 85 2.71 2.42 14.55
N LEU A 86 1.43 2.10 14.32
CA LEU A 86 0.89 0.74 14.41
C LEU A 86 0.66 0.21 12.99
N VAL A 87 1.39 -0.82 12.60
CA VAL A 87 1.35 -1.45 11.27
C VAL A 87 0.66 -2.81 11.38
N PRO A 88 -0.64 -2.92 11.02
CA PRO A 88 -1.36 -4.19 11.08
C PRO A 88 -1.26 -5.00 9.78
N LEU A 89 -1.13 -6.31 9.91
CA LEU A 89 -1.27 -7.31 8.84
C LEU A 89 -2.21 -8.42 9.30
N SER A 90 -3.01 -8.94 8.37
CA SER A 90 -3.84 -10.11 8.65
C SER A 90 -4.01 -11.02 7.46
N ALA A 91 -4.16 -12.32 7.73
CA ALA A 91 -4.33 -13.36 6.73
C ALA A 91 -5.24 -14.50 7.18
N ASN A 92 -5.55 -15.41 6.24
CA ASN A 92 -6.36 -16.60 6.50
C ASN A 92 -5.56 -17.80 7.04
N SER A 93 -4.22 -17.75 7.01
CA SER A 93 -3.32 -18.71 7.65
C SER A 93 -2.06 -18.03 8.18
N GLU A 94 -1.35 -18.69 9.09
CA GLU A 94 -0.05 -18.23 9.58
C GLU A 94 1.01 -18.17 8.47
N GLU A 95 0.99 -19.13 7.54
CA GLU A 95 1.89 -19.15 6.37
C GLU A 95 1.67 -17.93 5.47
N GLN A 96 0.41 -17.60 5.14
CA GLN A 96 0.13 -16.41 4.32
C GLN A 96 0.45 -15.13 5.08
N LEU A 97 0.33 -15.11 6.41
CA LEU A 97 0.73 -13.98 7.22
C LEU A 97 2.25 -13.74 7.13
N GLY A 98 3.06 -14.79 7.25
CA GLY A 98 4.52 -14.71 7.08
C GLY A 98 4.93 -14.24 5.68
N ARG A 99 4.28 -14.77 4.62
CA ARG A 99 4.50 -14.29 3.24
C ARG A 99 4.11 -12.83 3.06
N TYR A 100 3.05 -12.38 3.73
CA TYR A 100 2.62 -10.99 3.64
C TYR A 100 3.61 -10.06 4.36
N ALA A 101 4.13 -10.48 5.51
CA ALA A 101 5.20 -9.76 6.22
C ALA A 101 6.46 -9.64 5.35
N ALA A 102 6.89 -10.72 4.68
CA ALA A 102 8.01 -10.69 3.73
C ALA A 102 7.77 -9.71 2.57
N SER A 103 6.59 -9.78 1.93
CA SER A 103 6.25 -8.90 0.81
C SER A 103 6.22 -7.42 1.21
N LEU A 104 5.72 -7.11 2.42
CA LEU A 104 5.76 -5.74 2.94
C LEU A 104 7.19 -5.30 3.27
N ALA A 105 8.02 -6.17 3.83
CA ALA A 105 9.42 -5.87 4.09
C ALA A 105 10.21 -5.61 2.79
N ASP A 106 10.01 -6.42 1.74
CA ASP A 106 10.61 -6.20 0.41
C ASP A 106 10.21 -4.84 -0.18
N PHE A 107 8.95 -4.43 0.03
CA PHE A 107 8.46 -3.13 -0.39
C PHE A 107 9.15 -1.99 0.36
N LEU A 108 9.25 -2.09 1.69
CA LEU A 108 9.87 -1.06 2.52
C LEU A 108 11.37 -0.90 2.21
N GLU A 109 12.09 -2.00 1.95
CA GLU A 109 13.47 -1.95 1.48
C GLU A 109 13.62 -1.23 0.13
N ARG A 110 12.67 -1.40 -0.77
CA ARG A 110 12.68 -0.75 -2.10
C ARG A 110 12.32 0.73 -2.04
N TYR A 111 11.52 1.14 -1.05
CA TYR A 111 11.00 2.50 -0.90
C TYR A 111 11.26 3.03 0.53
N PRO A 112 12.54 3.29 0.89
CA PRO A 112 12.93 3.71 2.24
C PRO A 112 12.29 5.05 2.66
N GLU A 113 11.92 5.89 1.71
CA GLU A 113 11.23 7.16 1.89
C GLU A 113 9.73 7.05 2.19
N THR A 114 9.18 5.84 2.28
CA THR A 114 7.76 5.62 2.59
C THR A 114 7.40 6.26 3.94
N ALA A 115 6.47 7.21 3.92
CA ALA A 115 5.99 7.88 5.12
C ALA A 115 5.25 6.90 6.05
N GLY A 116 5.69 6.79 7.32
CA GLY A 116 5.13 5.87 8.30
C GLY A 116 3.63 6.09 8.56
N ASN A 117 3.16 7.34 8.52
CA ASN A 117 1.74 7.65 8.69
C ASN A 117 0.88 7.12 7.53
N ASP A 118 1.33 7.31 6.28
CA ASP A 118 0.63 6.80 5.09
C ASP A 118 0.62 5.27 5.05
N LEU A 119 1.73 4.63 5.46
CA LEU A 119 1.84 3.18 5.62
C LEU A 119 0.82 2.65 6.63
N ALA A 120 0.83 3.20 7.86
CA ALA A 120 -0.06 2.78 8.94
C ALA A 120 -1.53 2.98 8.55
N PHE A 121 -1.87 4.17 8.05
CA PHE A 121 -3.23 4.50 7.63
C PHE A 121 -3.74 3.58 6.51
N THR A 122 -2.92 3.30 5.50
CA THR A 122 -3.31 2.44 4.37
C THR A 122 -3.64 1.02 4.85
N LEU A 123 -2.86 0.48 5.79
CA LEU A 123 -3.06 -0.87 6.32
C LEU A 123 -4.22 -0.93 7.34
N GLN A 124 -4.38 0.12 8.16
CA GLN A 124 -5.43 0.22 9.17
C GLN A 124 -6.83 0.41 8.57
N SER A 125 -6.96 1.24 7.53
CA SER A 125 -8.25 1.62 6.93
C SER A 125 -8.54 0.90 5.60
N GLY A 126 -7.49 0.49 4.88
CA GLY A 126 -7.60 -0.01 3.51
C GLY A 126 -7.49 -1.52 3.37
N ARG A 127 -7.46 -2.29 4.47
CA ARG A 127 -7.35 -3.76 4.46
C ARG A 127 -8.40 -4.39 5.37
N ARG A 128 -9.03 -5.46 4.90
CA ARG A 128 -9.97 -6.26 5.70
C ARG A 128 -9.22 -7.04 6.77
N SER A 129 -9.65 -6.94 8.02
CA SER A 129 -9.10 -7.74 9.13
C SER A 129 -9.52 -9.22 9.01
N MET A 130 -8.55 -10.13 8.89
CA MET A 130 -8.72 -11.58 8.86
C MET A 130 -8.42 -12.23 10.23
N ASN A 131 -8.36 -13.57 10.30
CA ASN A 131 -8.27 -14.30 11.57
C ASN A 131 -6.86 -14.32 12.15
N TYR A 132 -5.84 -14.59 11.33
CA TYR A 132 -4.45 -14.56 11.75
C TYR A 132 -3.97 -13.13 11.65
N ARG A 133 -3.59 -12.54 12.78
CA ARG A 133 -3.30 -11.11 12.90
C ARG A 133 -1.89 -10.90 13.43
N LEU A 134 -1.23 -9.89 12.88
CA LEU A 134 0.07 -9.38 13.28
C LEU A 134 -0.04 -7.85 13.39
N ALA A 135 0.44 -7.27 14.47
CA ALA A 135 0.63 -5.83 14.57
C ALA A 135 2.06 -5.54 15.01
N VAL A 136 2.71 -4.62 14.29
CA VAL A 136 4.04 -4.11 14.63
C VAL A 136 3.90 -2.67 15.07
N VAL A 137 4.52 -2.32 16.20
CA VAL A 137 4.61 -0.93 16.67
C VAL A 137 6.05 -0.45 16.50
N GLY A 138 6.27 0.76 15.98
CA GLY A 138 7.62 1.30 15.83
C GLY A 138 7.61 2.77 15.44
N SER A 139 8.65 3.51 15.81
CA SER A 139 8.79 4.94 15.47
C SER A 139 9.68 5.16 14.24
N THR A 140 10.43 4.14 13.82
CA THR A 140 11.33 4.24 12.67
C THR A 140 11.02 3.21 11.58
N HIS A 141 11.37 3.57 10.35
CA HIS A 141 11.30 2.66 9.20
C HIS A 141 12.12 1.38 9.46
N ALA A 142 13.32 1.51 10.01
CA ALA A 142 14.22 0.40 10.28
C ALA A 142 13.65 -0.59 11.32
N GLU A 143 13.02 -0.08 12.39
CA GLU A 143 12.35 -0.92 13.39
C GLU A 143 11.22 -1.75 12.79
N ILE A 144 10.35 -1.11 12.01
CA ILE A 144 9.21 -1.78 11.35
C ILE A 144 9.71 -2.83 10.36
N LEU A 145 10.71 -2.48 9.54
CA LEU A 145 11.31 -3.40 8.58
C LEU A 145 11.92 -4.63 9.27
N SER A 146 12.73 -4.42 10.31
CA SER A 146 13.37 -5.51 11.06
C SER A 146 12.33 -6.45 11.66
N ALA A 147 11.29 -5.91 12.30
CA ALA A 147 10.21 -6.69 12.88
C ALA A 147 9.45 -7.54 11.84
N LEU A 148 9.18 -6.98 10.65
CA LEU A 148 8.53 -7.72 9.56
C LEU A 148 9.42 -8.84 9.02
N ARG A 149 10.74 -8.64 8.92
CA ARG A 149 11.71 -9.67 8.52
C ARG A 149 11.77 -10.81 9.52
N GLU A 150 11.83 -10.50 10.82
CA GLU A 150 11.81 -11.53 11.87
C GLU A 150 10.55 -12.39 11.79
N VAL A 151 9.38 -11.76 11.63
CA VAL A 151 8.11 -12.49 11.48
C VAL A 151 8.09 -13.36 10.22
N ALA A 152 8.62 -12.85 9.11
CA ALA A 152 8.72 -13.62 7.86
C ALA A 152 9.61 -14.87 8.01
N GLU A 153 10.62 -14.82 8.87
CA GLU A 153 11.49 -15.95 9.22
C GLU A 153 10.89 -16.88 10.29
N GLY A 154 9.65 -16.62 10.74
CA GLY A 154 9.01 -17.38 11.82
C GLY A 154 9.57 -17.07 13.21
N LYS A 155 10.38 -16.01 13.35
CA LYS A 155 10.91 -15.55 14.63
C LYS A 155 9.92 -14.54 15.21
N LYS A 156 9.25 -14.90 16.31
CA LYS A 156 8.51 -13.94 17.14
C LYS A 156 9.42 -13.42 18.24
N LYS A 157 10.22 -12.39 17.94
CA LYS A 157 11.04 -11.69 18.92
C LYS A 157 10.78 -10.19 18.81
N GLY A 158 10.85 -9.51 19.95
CA GLY A 158 10.60 -8.07 20.07
C GLY A 158 9.36 -7.74 20.89
N ASN A 159 9.50 -6.78 21.80
CA ASN A 159 8.40 -6.26 22.63
C ASN A 159 7.37 -5.44 21.83
N ASN A 160 7.66 -5.19 20.56
CA ASN A 160 6.87 -4.38 19.65
C ASN A 160 6.13 -5.19 18.57
N VAL A 161 6.19 -6.53 18.65
CA VAL A 161 5.52 -7.45 17.73
C VAL A 161 4.41 -8.20 18.45
N TYR A 162 3.18 -8.01 18.00
CA TYR A 162 1.98 -8.61 18.55
C TYR A 162 1.38 -9.56 17.53
N SER A 163 1.01 -10.78 17.93
CA SER A 163 0.36 -11.73 17.03
C SER A 163 -0.71 -12.53 17.74
N GLY A 164 -1.71 -12.99 16.99
CA GLY A 164 -2.80 -13.77 17.56
C GLY A 164 -3.79 -14.27 16.51
N ASN A 165 -4.69 -15.13 16.97
CA ASN A 165 -5.81 -15.63 16.20
C ASN A 165 -7.11 -15.08 16.79
N SER A 166 -7.83 -14.27 16.03
CA SER A 166 -9.07 -13.64 16.51
C SER A 166 -10.19 -14.65 16.81
N ARG A 167 -10.11 -15.90 16.32
CA ARG A 167 -11.10 -16.94 16.62
C ARG A 167 -10.88 -17.57 17.99
N GLU A 168 -9.63 -17.78 18.40
CA GLU A 168 -9.29 -18.38 19.70
C GLU A 168 -9.69 -17.45 20.84
N ALA A 169 -9.46 -16.15 20.67
CA ALA A 169 -9.83 -15.14 21.65
C ALA A 169 -11.35 -14.83 21.69
N ARG A 170 -12.12 -15.20 20.65
CA ARG A 170 -13.60 -15.18 20.66
C ARG A 170 -14.20 -16.19 21.66
N SER A 171 -13.46 -17.23 22.00
CA SER A 171 -13.85 -18.22 23.02
C SER A 171 -13.79 -17.63 24.43
N LEU A 172 -12.85 -16.72 24.70
CA LEU A 172 -12.64 -16.09 26.01
C LEU A 172 -13.45 -14.79 26.17
N SER A 173 -13.68 -14.05 25.09
CA SER A 173 -14.46 -12.81 25.10
C SER A 173 -15.97 -13.00 25.16
N ARG A 174 -16.50 -14.22 24.99
CA ARG A 174 -17.90 -14.51 25.34
C ARG A 174 -18.17 -14.50 26.87
N VAL A 175 -17.11 -14.55 27.68
CA VAL A 175 -17.17 -14.55 29.14
C VAL A 175 -16.98 -13.14 29.73
N LEU A 176 -16.39 -12.20 28.98
CA LEU A 176 -16.15 -10.82 29.39
C LEU A 176 -17.07 -9.88 28.59
N GLU A 177 -18.04 -9.30 29.28
CA GLU A 177 -19.08 -8.43 28.71
C GLU A 177 -18.52 -7.35 27.79
N ALA A 178 -19.24 -7.09 26.69
CA ALA A 178 -18.97 -6.07 25.69
C ALA A 178 -19.28 -4.64 26.19
N VAL A 179 -18.75 -4.28 27.35
CA VAL A 179 -18.66 -2.92 27.90
C VAL A 179 -17.17 -2.63 28.06
N GLU A 180 -16.55 -1.62 27.45
CA GLU A 180 -16.97 -0.65 26.46
C GLU A 180 -15.71 -0.50 25.58
N ILE A 181 -15.40 -1.50 24.76
CA ILE A 181 -14.13 -1.57 24.00
C ILE A 181 -13.91 -0.28 23.20
N ASP A 182 -14.98 0.35 22.73
CA ASP A 182 -14.90 1.65 22.05
C ASP A 182 -14.45 2.80 22.97
N THR A 183 -14.85 2.81 24.24
CA THR A 183 -14.37 3.79 25.22
C THR A 183 -12.92 3.55 25.61
N LEU A 184 -12.53 2.28 25.80
CA LEU A 184 -11.13 1.92 26.04
C LEU A 184 -10.25 2.29 24.84
N LYS A 185 -10.74 2.03 23.62
CA LYS A 185 -10.08 2.39 22.37
C LYS A 185 -9.83 3.89 22.31
N LYS A 186 -10.85 4.73 22.53
CA LYS A 186 -10.69 6.19 22.59
C LYS A 186 -9.67 6.61 23.64
N GLY A 187 -9.75 6.07 24.85
CA GLY A 187 -8.80 6.39 25.92
C GLY A 187 -7.36 5.96 25.62
N TRP A 188 -7.15 4.85 24.92
CA TRP A 188 -5.83 4.42 24.46
C TRP A 188 -5.31 5.27 23.31
N GLU A 189 -6.17 5.69 22.39
CA GLU A 189 -5.83 6.60 21.30
C GLU A 189 -5.37 7.97 21.83
N GLU A 190 -6.14 8.57 22.74
CA GLU A 190 -5.81 9.87 23.35
C GLU A 190 -4.48 9.84 24.13
N LYS A 191 -4.15 8.68 24.70
CA LYS A 191 -2.91 8.46 25.46
C LYS A 191 -1.75 7.92 24.62
N GLY A 192 -1.94 7.71 23.30
CA GLY A 192 -0.93 7.12 22.42
C GLY A 192 -0.52 5.68 22.78
N GLN A 193 -1.39 4.90 23.43
CA GLN A 193 -1.12 3.52 23.88
C GLN A 193 -1.30 2.51 22.73
N LEU A 194 -0.42 2.59 21.73
CA LEU A 194 -0.46 1.75 20.53
C LEU A 194 -0.26 0.27 20.83
N ASP A 195 0.51 -0.06 21.87
CA ASP A 195 0.72 -1.41 22.38
C ASP A 195 -0.61 -2.09 22.76
N LYS A 196 -1.47 -1.37 23.49
CA LYS A 196 -2.79 -1.87 23.91
C LYS A 196 -3.73 -2.04 22.74
N LEU A 197 -3.72 -1.08 21.80
CA LEU A 197 -4.49 -1.16 20.57
C LEU A 197 -4.05 -2.37 19.72
N ALA A 198 -2.75 -2.59 19.57
CA ALA A 198 -2.19 -3.73 18.87
C ALA A 198 -2.60 -5.05 19.52
N GLN A 199 -2.42 -5.18 20.85
CA GLN A 199 -2.79 -6.37 21.62
C GLN A 199 -4.28 -6.69 21.50
N ALA A 200 -5.15 -5.69 21.72
CA ALA A 200 -6.60 -5.86 21.63
C ALA A 200 -7.04 -6.29 20.22
N TRP A 201 -6.41 -5.75 19.18
CA TRP A 201 -6.73 -6.11 17.81
C TRP A 201 -6.25 -7.50 17.43
N VAL A 202 -5.02 -7.92 17.78
CA VAL A 202 -4.55 -9.29 17.44
C VAL A 202 -5.34 -10.37 18.19
N GLN A 203 -5.88 -10.03 19.37
CA GLN A 203 -6.82 -10.85 20.13
C GLN A 203 -8.27 -10.73 19.63
N GLY A 204 -8.55 -9.98 18.57
CA GLY A 204 -9.92 -9.88 18.03
C GLY A 204 -10.93 -9.15 18.92
N LEU A 205 -10.50 -8.51 20.02
CA LEU A 205 -11.31 -7.63 20.85
C LEU A 205 -11.64 -6.36 20.06
N LEU A 206 -10.64 -5.78 19.39
CA LEU A 206 -10.84 -4.70 18.44
C LEU A 206 -11.11 -5.27 17.04
N LYS A 207 -12.23 -4.86 16.43
CA LYS A 207 -12.63 -5.35 15.09
C LYS A 207 -11.71 -4.80 14.00
N ASP A 208 -11.47 -3.50 14.04
CA ASP A 208 -10.68 -2.74 13.07
C ASP A 208 -10.18 -1.43 13.71
N PHE A 209 -9.29 -0.75 12.99
CA PHE A 209 -8.73 0.54 13.40
C PHE A 209 -9.52 1.71 12.78
N THR A 210 -10.78 1.53 12.37
CA THR A 210 -11.51 2.64 11.74
C THR A 210 -11.64 3.80 12.72
N SER A 211 -11.51 5.03 12.22
CA SER A 211 -11.70 6.28 12.99
C SER A 211 -10.59 6.64 13.99
N LEU A 212 -9.34 6.15 13.83
CA LEU A 212 -8.24 6.66 14.64
C LEU A 212 -8.00 8.14 14.33
N ALA A 213 -7.78 8.96 15.37
CA ALA A 213 -7.47 10.38 15.19
C ALA A 213 -6.23 10.63 14.31
N SER A 214 -5.27 9.69 14.31
CA SER A 214 -4.06 9.71 13.46
C SER A 214 -4.37 9.71 11.96
N HIS A 215 -5.57 9.32 11.54
CA HIS A 215 -5.97 9.22 10.13
C HIS A 215 -6.21 10.56 9.45
N ARG A 216 -6.40 11.66 10.19
CA ARG A 216 -6.81 12.96 9.61
C ARG A 216 -5.76 13.60 8.69
N ARG A 217 -4.51 13.14 8.72
CA ARG A 217 -3.39 13.71 7.96
C ARG A 217 -2.65 12.69 7.09
N ALA A 218 -3.22 11.49 6.94
CA ALA A 218 -2.61 10.40 6.20
C ALA A 218 -3.35 10.16 4.89
N ARG A 219 -2.64 9.67 3.87
CA ARG A 219 -3.21 9.31 2.57
C ARG A 219 -2.97 7.83 2.26
N ARG A 220 -3.88 7.26 1.47
CA ARG A 220 -3.70 5.87 1.00
C ARG A 220 -2.61 5.83 -0.05
N ILE A 221 -1.65 4.93 0.12
CA ILE A 221 -0.57 4.66 -0.83
C ILE A 221 -0.70 3.27 -1.44
N SER A 222 -0.05 3.05 -2.58
CA SER A 222 0.05 1.70 -3.14
C SER A 222 0.97 0.87 -2.26
N LEU A 223 0.47 -0.25 -1.75
CA LEU A 223 1.20 -1.22 -0.95
C LEU A 223 0.97 -2.61 -1.53
N PRO A 224 1.83 -3.60 -1.22
CA PRO A 224 1.61 -4.97 -1.63
C PRO A 224 0.19 -5.47 -1.31
N THR A 225 -0.35 -6.27 -2.23
CA THR A 225 -1.66 -6.88 -2.09
C THR A 225 -1.55 -8.24 -1.40
N TYR A 226 -2.69 -8.82 -1.04
CA TYR A 226 -2.75 -10.09 -0.30
C TYR A 226 -2.03 -11.22 -1.07
N PRO A 227 -1.09 -11.95 -0.45
CA PRO A 227 -0.38 -13.06 -1.10
C PRO A 227 -1.26 -14.31 -1.11
N PHE A 228 -2.08 -14.45 -2.16
CA PHE A 228 -2.94 -15.63 -2.32
C PHE A 228 -2.10 -16.92 -2.37
N ALA A 229 -2.65 -17.99 -1.78
CA ALA A 229 -2.03 -19.30 -1.88
C ALA A 229 -1.94 -19.70 -3.37
N LYS A 230 -0.77 -20.20 -3.78
CA LYS A 230 -0.64 -20.84 -5.09
C LYS A 230 -1.45 -22.13 -5.01
N LEU A 231 -2.49 -22.26 -5.83
CA LEU A 231 -3.13 -23.55 -6.03
C LEU A 231 -2.04 -24.48 -6.59
N GLY A 232 -1.79 -25.58 -5.90
CA GLY A 232 -0.87 -26.59 -6.41
C GLY A 232 -1.35 -27.02 -7.79
N THR A 233 -0.54 -26.78 -8.82
CA THR A 233 -0.73 -27.44 -10.11
C THR A 233 -0.46 -28.91 -9.87
N GLY A 234 -1.53 -29.69 -9.75
CA GLY A 234 -1.46 -31.16 -9.75
C GLY A 234 -1.05 -31.70 -11.11
#